data_AF-A0AAV8SNG1-F1
#
_entry.id   AF-A0AAV8SNG1-F1
#
_cell.length_a   1.000
_cell.length_b   1.000
_cell.length_c   1.000
_cell.angle_alpha   90.00
_cell.angle_beta   90.00
_cell.angle_gamma   90.00
#
_symmetry.space_group_name_H-M   'P 1'
#
loop_
_entity.id
_entity.type
_entity.pdbx_description
1 polymer ?
#
loop_
_entity_poly.entity_id
_entity_poly.type
_entity_poly.pdbx_seq_one_letter_code
_entity_poly.pdbx_strand_id
1 'polypeptide(L)'
;MQTAAFTLPSSTSLPIRRRPRQLNTGYGFRFEPIRAHAKRPDFDQLSNVVLPHRSWSFCSSSARLRAWNPLPPVVFKRKAESFEVRATAVPESADESDKSSDLGSTLVLGLLFGLWYLFNIYFNIYNKQVLKVFPNPVTVTAVQFAVGTVLVIFMWTFNLHKRPKITGEQLAAILPLAVIHTLGNLFTNMSLGKVAVSFTHTIKAMEPFFSVVLSAMFLGELPTPWVVASLVPIVGGVALASVTEASFNWAGFWTAMASNLANQSRNVLSKKVMVKKEDSIDNITLFSIITIMSFILLAPVALFMEGVKFTPAYLQSAGLNLKEIYIRSLLAALCFHAYQQVSYMILQRVSPVTHSVGNCVKRVVVIVSSVIFFKTPVSPINSLGTGVALAGVFLYSRVKRIKSKPKAT
;
A
#
# COMPACT_ATOMS: atom_id res chain seq x y z
N MET A 1 -67.88 -25.20 6.71
CA MET A 1 -68.13 -24.48 7.97
C MET A 1 -67.14 -24.97 9.00
N GLN A 2 -66.34 -24.07 9.59
CA GLN A 2 -65.79 -24.12 10.97
C GLN A 2 -64.92 -25.36 11.37
N THR A 3 -63.73 -25.31 11.96
CA THR A 3 -62.96 -24.28 12.69
C THR A 3 -61.52 -24.79 12.83
N ALA A 4 -60.54 -23.89 12.88
CA ALA A 4 -59.14 -24.18 13.20
C ALA A 4 -58.95 -24.56 14.67
N ALA A 5 -58.03 -25.50 14.96
CA ALA A 5 -57.50 -25.72 16.30
C ALA A 5 -55.97 -25.88 16.23
N PHE A 6 -55.29 -24.89 16.81
CA PHE A 6 -53.86 -24.87 17.09
C PHE A 6 -53.51 -25.85 18.21
N THR A 7 -52.40 -26.58 18.06
CA THR A 7 -51.75 -27.31 19.16
C THR A 7 -50.25 -26.99 19.18
N LEU A 8 -49.80 -26.38 20.27
CA LEU A 8 -48.40 -26.12 20.63
C LEU A 8 -47.87 -27.31 21.45
N PRO A 9 -46.65 -27.82 21.20
CA PRO A 9 -45.97 -28.69 22.15
C PRO A 9 -45.16 -27.89 23.18
N SER A 10 -45.34 -28.32 24.41
CA SER A 10 -44.78 -27.83 25.66
C SER A 10 -43.30 -28.19 25.86
N SER A 11 -42.64 -27.27 26.57
CA SER A 11 -41.35 -27.35 27.27
C SER A 11 -40.77 -28.74 27.54
N THR A 12 -39.55 -28.98 27.07
CA THR A 12 -38.71 -30.11 27.51
C THR A 12 -37.46 -29.60 28.20
N SER A 13 -37.24 -30.17 29.38
CA SER A 13 -36.24 -29.88 30.40
C SER A 13 -34.77 -30.05 29.95
N LEU A 14 -33.92 -29.13 30.41
CA LEU A 14 -32.46 -29.16 30.34
C LEU A 14 -31.86 -30.34 31.13
N PRO A 15 -30.88 -31.08 30.61
CA PRO A 15 -30.07 -31.98 31.41
C PRO A 15 -28.87 -31.25 32.05
N ILE A 16 -28.78 -31.41 33.38
CA ILE A 16 -27.67 -30.99 34.24
C ILE A 16 -26.38 -31.70 33.83
N ARG A 17 -25.38 -30.96 33.35
CA ARG A 17 -24.03 -31.49 33.07
C ARG A 17 -23.16 -31.44 34.34
N ARG A 18 -22.88 -32.63 34.88
CA ARG A 18 -21.92 -32.88 35.98
C ARG A 18 -20.50 -32.41 35.60
N ARG A 19 -19.83 -31.76 36.56
CA ARG A 19 -18.37 -31.48 36.54
C ARG A 19 -17.56 -32.77 36.62
N PRO A 20 -16.46 -32.90 35.86
CA PRO A 20 -15.35 -33.78 36.25
C PRO A 20 -14.27 -33.02 37.01
N ARG A 21 -13.71 -33.73 37.99
CA ARG A 21 -12.66 -33.37 38.95
C ARG A 21 -11.36 -32.90 38.30
N GLN A 22 -10.67 -32.04 39.06
CA GLN A 22 -9.26 -31.69 38.95
C GLN A 22 -8.38 -32.95 38.84
N LEU A 23 -7.45 -32.92 37.89
CA LEU A 23 -6.24 -33.74 37.90
C LEU A 23 -5.04 -32.81 37.97
N ASN A 24 -4.35 -32.94 39.08
CA ASN A 24 -3.17 -32.21 39.49
C ASN A 24 -1.95 -32.97 38.95
N THR A 25 -1.24 -32.40 37.98
CA THR A 25 0.11 -32.87 37.59
C THR A 25 0.98 -31.65 37.38
N GLY A 26 1.85 -31.43 38.35
CA GLY A 26 2.81 -30.34 38.38
C GLY A 26 3.95 -30.56 37.40
N TYR A 27 4.31 -29.50 36.69
CA TYR A 27 5.67 -29.17 36.28
C TYR A 27 5.78 -27.65 36.38
N GLY A 28 6.31 -27.18 37.51
CA GLY A 28 6.48 -25.75 37.79
C GLY A 28 7.75 -25.21 37.13
N PHE A 29 7.58 -24.36 36.11
CA PHE A 29 8.61 -23.40 35.73
C PHE A 29 8.37 -22.09 36.49
N ARG A 30 9.27 -21.83 37.43
CA ARG A 30 9.28 -20.70 38.36
C ARG A 30 9.75 -19.43 37.63
N PHE A 31 8.85 -18.47 37.41
CA PHE A 31 9.20 -17.09 37.06
C PHE A 31 9.22 -16.26 38.35
N GLU A 32 10.38 -15.71 38.73
CA GLU A 32 10.47 -14.70 39.79
C GLU A 32 10.08 -13.31 39.26
N PRO A 33 9.19 -12.57 39.94
CA PRO A 33 9.02 -11.15 39.72
C PRO A 33 9.89 -10.35 40.70
N ILE A 34 10.77 -9.51 40.18
CA ILE A 34 11.51 -8.52 40.99
C ILE A 34 10.50 -7.49 41.54
N ARG A 35 10.35 -7.49 42.87
CA ARG A 35 9.52 -6.56 43.65
C ARG A 35 10.44 -5.54 44.32
N ALA A 36 10.38 -4.27 43.91
CA ALA A 36 11.03 -3.19 44.64
C ALA A 36 10.00 -2.48 45.52
N HIS A 37 10.19 -2.59 46.84
CA HIS A 37 9.41 -1.93 47.88
C HIS A 37 9.89 -0.50 48.09
N ALA A 38 8.96 0.43 48.19
CA ALA A 38 9.20 1.80 48.64
C ALA A 38 9.04 1.92 50.16
N LYS A 39 9.98 2.61 50.83
CA LYS A 39 9.70 3.59 51.90
C LYS A 39 10.98 4.34 52.33
N ARG A 40 10.81 5.65 52.57
CA ARG A 40 11.81 6.65 53.02
C ARG A 40 12.37 6.34 54.42
N PRO A 41 13.51 6.96 54.80
CA PRO A 41 13.43 8.16 55.65
C PRO A 41 14.43 9.29 55.31
N ASP A 42 14.24 10.40 56.02
CA ASP A 42 14.84 11.74 55.92
C ASP A 42 16.31 11.88 56.37
N PHE A 43 16.94 12.93 55.79
CA PHE A 43 17.99 13.84 56.27
C PHE A 43 18.98 13.41 57.38
N ASP A 44 20.29 13.44 57.10
CA ASP A 44 21.14 14.62 57.34
C ASP A 44 22.60 14.46 56.85
N GLN A 45 23.18 15.57 56.33
CA GLN A 45 24.62 15.91 56.18
C GLN A 45 25.49 15.06 55.20
N LEU A 46 26.41 15.57 54.37
CA LEU A 46 27.02 16.89 54.17
C LEU A 46 27.75 16.92 52.80
N SER A 47 27.80 18.12 52.21
CA SER A 47 28.83 18.67 51.29
C SER A 47 28.96 18.20 49.83
N ASN A 48 28.63 19.18 48.97
CA ASN A 48 29.34 19.62 47.76
C ASN A 48 29.58 18.61 46.63
N VAL A 49 28.87 18.76 45.51
CA VAL A 49 29.35 19.51 44.32
C VAL A 49 28.15 19.73 43.37
N VAL A 50 28.09 20.94 42.82
CA VAL A 50 26.98 21.56 42.10
C VAL A 50 27.03 21.25 40.60
N LEU A 51 25.87 20.92 40.00
CA LEU A 51 25.55 21.19 38.60
C LEU A 51 24.06 21.55 38.49
N PRO A 52 23.67 22.74 37.99
CA PRO A 52 22.28 23.01 37.69
C PRO A 52 22.00 22.99 36.18
N HIS A 53 20.90 22.30 35.88
CA HIS A 53 19.98 22.60 34.79
C HIS A 53 19.53 24.07 34.81
N ARG A 54 19.37 24.71 33.65
CA ARG A 54 18.12 25.44 33.25
C ARG A 54 18.25 26.14 31.89
N SER A 55 17.39 25.78 30.94
CA SER A 55 16.17 26.50 30.50
C SER A 55 16.44 27.75 29.66
N TRP A 56 16.11 27.68 28.37
CA TRP A 56 16.03 28.83 27.48
C TRP A 56 14.64 29.46 27.55
N SER A 57 14.57 30.70 28.04
CA SER A 57 13.47 31.62 27.74
C SER A 57 13.92 32.63 26.70
N PHE A 58 13.02 32.94 25.78
CA PHE A 58 13.19 33.96 24.75
C PHE A 58 13.38 35.34 25.37
N CYS A 59 14.34 36.12 24.84
CA CYS A 59 14.20 37.57 24.80
C CYS A 59 14.89 38.16 23.57
N SER A 60 14.18 39.15 23.04
CA SER A 60 14.43 39.98 21.87
C SER A 60 15.68 40.86 22.00
N SER A 61 16.32 41.13 20.86
CA SER A 61 16.74 42.46 20.37
C SER A 61 18.19 42.52 19.84
N SER A 62 18.24 42.74 18.52
CA SER A 62 19.16 43.64 17.79
C SER A 62 20.65 43.69 18.16
N ALA A 63 21.52 43.16 17.29
CA ALA A 63 22.82 43.78 17.02
C ALA A 63 23.35 43.39 15.63
N ARG A 64 24.04 44.36 15.03
CA ARG A 64 24.43 44.48 13.63
C ARG A 64 25.50 43.49 13.18
N LEU A 65 25.32 43.04 11.94
CA LEU A 65 26.30 42.74 10.88
C LEU A 65 27.79 42.92 11.24
N ARG A 66 28.57 41.85 11.06
CA ARG A 66 30.01 41.92 10.77
C ARG A 66 30.29 41.16 9.47
N ALA A 67 30.88 41.90 8.52
CA ALA A 67 31.20 41.48 7.16
C ALA A 67 32.26 40.37 7.12
N TRP A 68 32.07 39.40 6.23
CA TRP A 68 33.12 38.51 5.73
C TRP A 68 33.32 38.82 4.25
N ASN A 69 34.55 39.21 3.89
CA ASN A 69 34.93 39.47 2.49
C ASN A 69 35.10 38.15 1.72
N PRO A 70 34.76 38.13 0.41
CA PRO A 70 34.76 36.92 -0.42
C PRO A 70 36.14 36.60 -1.03
N LEU A 71 36.41 35.31 -1.20
CA LEU A 71 37.47 34.80 -2.09
C LEU A 71 36.97 34.80 -3.56
N PRO A 72 37.87 34.94 -4.56
CA PRO A 72 37.50 35.12 -5.96
C PRO A 72 36.93 33.85 -6.61
N PRO A 73 36.09 33.99 -7.66
CA PRO A 73 35.37 32.87 -8.25
C PRO A 73 36.26 32.03 -9.17
N VAL A 74 36.22 30.71 -8.97
CA VAL A 74 36.73 29.71 -9.91
C VAL A 74 35.78 29.66 -11.12
N VAL A 75 36.28 30.05 -12.29
CA VAL A 75 35.57 30.03 -13.57
C VAL A 75 35.42 28.58 -14.04
N PHE A 76 34.22 28.01 -13.89
CA PHE A 76 33.82 26.84 -14.66
C PHE A 76 33.21 27.29 -15.99
N LYS A 77 33.89 27.01 -17.10
CA LYS A 77 33.33 27.07 -18.46
C LYS A 77 32.18 26.06 -18.55
N ARG A 78 30.94 26.53 -18.37
CA ARG A 78 29.74 25.76 -18.73
C ARG A 78 29.53 25.93 -20.23
N LYS A 79 29.76 24.86 -21.00
CA LYS A 79 29.34 24.74 -22.40
C LYS A 79 27.82 24.94 -22.43
N ALA A 80 27.38 26.08 -22.96
CA ALA A 80 25.98 26.35 -23.20
C ALA A 80 25.58 25.62 -24.47
N GLU A 81 25.05 24.41 -24.34
CA GLU A 81 24.20 23.85 -25.40
C GLU A 81 22.79 24.42 -25.17
N SER A 82 22.47 25.44 -25.96
CA SER A 82 21.13 25.99 -26.08
C SER A 82 20.21 24.91 -26.63
N PHE A 83 19.38 24.33 -25.76
CA PHE A 83 18.27 23.50 -26.20
C PHE A 83 17.17 24.43 -26.73
N GLU A 84 17.23 24.69 -28.03
CA GLU A 84 16.21 25.44 -28.76
C GLU A 84 14.95 24.57 -28.82
N VAL A 85 13.94 24.92 -28.01
CA VAL A 85 12.61 24.34 -28.12
C VAL A 85 11.98 24.90 -29.38
N ARG A 86 12.14 24.17 -30.50
CA ARG A 86 11.39 24.44 -31.72
C ARG A 86 9.92 24.13 -31.45
N ALA A 87 9.15 25.17 -31.13
CA ALA A 87 7.70 25.12 -31.20
C ALA A 87 7.32 24.74 -32.63
N THR A 88 6.71 23.57 -32.80
CA THR A 88 6.10 23.17 -34.07
C THR A 88 4.96 24.16 -34.33
N ALA A 89 5.14 25.05 -35.30
CA ALA A 89 4.05 25.85 -35.82
C ALA A 89 3.00 24.89 -36.39
N VAL A 90 1.80 24.93 -35.81
CA VAL A 90 0.62 24.22 -36.32
C VAL A 90 0.23 24.91 -37.63
N PRO A 91 0.19 24.21 -38.78
CA PRO A 91 -0.44 24.75 -39.97
C PRO A 91 -1.95 24.80 -39.72
N GLU A 92 -2.49 26.01 -39.84
CA GLU A 92 -3.91 26.29 -39.86
C GLU A 92 -4.50 25.74 -41.17
N SER A 93 -4.97 24.49 -41.18
CA SER A 93 -6.03 23.94 -42.08
C SER A 93 -6.14 22.41 -41.98
N ALA A 94 -7.18 21.92 -41.29
CA ALA A 94 -8.00 20.74 -41.63
C ALA A 94 -8.84 20.29 -40.41
N ASP A 95 -9.91 21.04 -40.13
CA ASP A 95 -10.99 20.64 -39.24
C ASP A 95 -11.76 19.48 -39.89
N GLU A 96 -11.53 18.23 -39.45
CA GLU A 96 -12.54 17.17 -39.28
C GLU A 96 -11.89 15.79 -38.96
N SER A 97 -10.64 15.55 -39.33
CA SER A 97 -9.95 14.27 -39.06
C SER A 97 -9.39 14.15 -37.62
N ASP A 98 -8.95 15.25 -37.01
CA ASP A 98 -8.31 15.26 -35.68
C ASP A 98 -9.28 14.97 -34.52
N LYS A 99 -10.55 15.39 -34.61
CA LYS A 99 -11.55 15.16 -33.55
C LYS A 99 -11.89 13.68 -33.36
N SER A 100 -11.84 12.88 -34.44
CA SER A 100 -12.12 11.44 -34.38
C SER A 100 -11.00 10.66 -33.65
N SER A 101 -9.75 11.10 -33.81
CA SER A 101 -8.57 10.48 -33.19
C SER A 101 -8.47 10.78 -31.69
N ASP A 102 -8.89 11.98 -31.26
CA ASP A 102 -8.92 12.42 -29.87
C ASP A 102 -10.05 11.71 -29.08
N LEU A 103 -11.21 11.53 -29.70
CA LEU A 103 -12.35 10.83 -29.11
C LEU A 103 -12.08 9.32 -28.95
N GLY A 104 -11.44 8.70 -29.94
CA GLY A 104 -10.99 7.30 -29.86
C GLY A 104 -9.93 7.09 -28.77
N SER A 105 -8.95 7.98 -28.68
CA SER A 105 -7.90 7.93 -27.64
C SER A 105 -8.47 8.11 -26.23
N THR A 106 -9.44 9.00 -26.08
CA THR A 106 -10.16 9.24 -24.83
C THR A 106 -10.99 8.01 -24.43
N LEU A 107 -11.69 7.38 -25.38
CA LEU A 107 -12.45 6.16 -25.15
C LEU A 107 -11.55 4.99 -24.71
N VAL A 108 -10.42 4.78 -25.39
CA VAL A 108 -9.42 3.77 -25.03
C VAL A 108 -8.90 4.02 -23.61
N LEU A 109 -8.60 5.28 -23.27
CA LEU A 109 -8.15 5.62 -21.93
C LEU A 109 -9.22 5.35 -20.86
N GLY A 110 -10.47 5.73 -21.14
CA GLY A 110 -11.61 5.44 -20.28
C GLY A 110 -11.80 3.94 -20.04
N LEU A 111 -11.69 3.13 -21.11
CA LEU A 111 -11.75 1.67 -21.03
C LEU A 111 -10.59 1.09 -20.21
N LEU A 112 -9.37 1.62 -20.35
CA LEU A 112 -8.24 1.21 -19.52
C LEU A 112 -8.49 1.48 -18.03
N PHE A 113 -9.01 2.66 -17.67
CA PHE A 113 -9.39 2.95 -16.28
C PHE A 113 -10.50 2.00 -15.79
N GLY A 114 -11.50 1.73 -16.63
CA GLY A 114 -12.57 0.77 -16.33
C GLY A 114 -12.02 -0.63 -16.04
N LEU A 115 -11.18 -1.16 -16.92
CA LEU A 115 -10.51 -2.46 -16.73
C LEU A 115 -9.60 -2.48 -15.51
N TRP A 116 -8.85 -1.40 -15.28
CA TRP A 116 -7.98 -1.27 -14.11
C TRP A 116 -8.78 -1.43 -12.82
N TYR A 117 -9.91 -0.74 -12.71
CA TYR A 117 -10.77 -0.81 -11.53
C TYR A 117 -11.45 -2.17 -11.43
N LEU A 118 -11.97 -2.70 -12.54
CA LEU A 118 -12.65 -3.99 -12.61
C LEU A 118 -11.74 -5.13 -12.13
N PHE A 119 -10.54 -5.24 -12.71
CA PHE A 119 -9.57 -6.26 -12.29
C PHE A 119 -9.13 -6.06 -10.84
N ASN A 120 -9.02 -4.82 -10.36
CA ASN A 120 -8.67 -4.58 -8.97
C ASN A 120 -9.80 -5.00 -8.00
N ILE A 121 -11.07 -4.77 -8.35
CA ILE A 121 -12.23 -5.25 -7.57
C ILE A 121 -12.21 -6.77 -7.51
N TYR A 122 -12.14 -7.46 -8.65
CA TYR A 122 -12.14 -8.92 -8.71
C TYR A 122 -10.95 -9.52 -7.97
N PHE A 123 -9.75 -8.94 -8.13
CA PHE A 123 -8.58 -9.34 -7.34
C PHE A 123 -8.91 -9.30 -5.86
N ASN A 124 -9.38 -8.18 -5.32
CA ASN A 124 -9.64 -8.05 -3.89
C ASN A 124 -10.74 -8.98 -3.39
N ILE A 125 -11.79 -9.22 -4.18
CA ILE A 125 -12.87 -10.14 -3.85
C ILE A 125 -12.35 -11.58 -3.80
N TYR A 126 -11.78 -12.08 -4.90
CA TYR A 126 -11.31 -13.47 -4.96
C TYR A 126 -10.16 -13.73 -4.00
N ASN A 127 -9.23 -12.78 -3.87
CA ASN A 127 -8.12 -12.89 -2.92
C ASN A 127 -8.63 -12.98 -1.47
N LYS A 128 -9.61 -12.16 -1.08
CA LYS A 128 -10.21 -12.25 0.26
C LYS A 128 -10.95 -13.57 0.47
N GLN A 129 -11.66 -14.08 -0.54
CA GLN A 129 -12.32 -15.39 -0.45
C GLN A 129 -11.30 -16.52 -0.24
N VAL A 130 -10.17 -16.49 -0.96
CA VAL A 130 -9.08 -17.46 -0.78
C VAL A 130 -8.49 -17.33 0.62
N LEU A 131 -8.14 -16.12 1.07
CA LEU A 131 -7.52 -15.89 2.38
C LEU A 131 -8.44 -16.21 3.56
N LYS A 132 -9.77 -16.18 3.39
CA LYS A 132 -10.73 -16.64 4.42
C LYS A 132 -10.65 -18.15 4.66
N VAL A 133 -10.35 -18.91 3.61
CA VAL A 133 -10.37 -20.38 3.63
C VAL A 133 -8.96 -20.95 3.80
N PHE A 134 -7.97 -20.29 3.20
CA PHE A 134 -6.56 -20.63 3.24
C PHE A 134 -5.78 -19.42 3.83
N PRO A 135 -5.66 -19.32 5.17
CA PRO A 135 -5.13 -18.14 5.87
C PRO A 135 -3.59 -18.08 5.86
N ASN A 136 -3.00 -18.32 4.70
CA ASN A 136 -1.57 -18.42 4.43
C ASN A 136 -1.15 -17.32 3.43
N PRO A 137 -1.07 -16.06 3.87
CA PRO A 137 -0.88 -14.92 2.98
C PRO A 137 0.47 -14.94 2.25
N VAL A 138 1.51 -15.56 2.81
CA VAL A 138 2.83 -15.64 2.13
C VAL A 138 2.71 -16.52 0.89
N THR A 139 2.10 -17.70 1.03
CA THR A 139 1.86 -18.65 -0.05
C THR A 139 0.92 -18.05 -1.10
N VAL A 140 -0.19 -17.43 -0.69
CA VAL A 140 -1.13 -16.80 -1.64
C VAL A 140 -0.44 -15.70 -2.45
N THR A 141 0.42 -14.90 -1.83
CA THR A 141 1.20 -13.87 -2.52
C THR A 141 2.23 -14.49 -3.47
N ALA A 142 2.90 -15.58 -3.06
CA ALA A 142 3.85 -16.29 -3.91
C ALA A 142 3.16 -16.90 -5.15
N VAL A 143 1.96 -17.48 -4.99
CA VAL A 143 1.14 -17.97 -6.12
C VAL A 143 0.75 -16.84 -7.07
N GLN A 144 0.41 -15.66 -6.56
CA GLN A 144 0.11 -14.49 -7.40
C GLN A 144 1.32 -14.07 -8.25
N PHE A 145 2.52 -14.03 -7.67
CA PHE A 145 3.74 -13.74 -8.42
C PHE A 145 4.16 -14.89 -9.35
N ALA A 146 3.89 -16.15 -8.99
CA ALA A 146 4.14 -17.32 -9.84
C ALA A 146 3.30 -17.25 -11.13
N VAL A 147 2.00 -17.04 -11.01
CA VAL A 147 1.10 -16.89 -12.17
C VAL A 147 1.50 -15.68 -13.00
N GLY A 148 1.81 -14.54 -12.37
CA GLY A 148 2.33 -13.37 -13.08
C GLY A 148 3.63 -13.66 -13.85
N THR A 149 4.54 -14.45 -13.26
CA THR A 149 5.79 -14.88 -13.91
C THR A 149 5.51 -15.77 -15.12
N VAL A 150 4.59 -16.73 -15.01
CA VAL A 150 4.17 -17.58 -16.13
C VAL A 150 3.57 -16.74 -17.27
N LEU A 151 2.72 -15.77 -16.96
CA LEU A 151 2.16 -14.85 -17.95
C LEU A 151 3.24 -14.01 -18.65
N VAL A 152 4.20 -13.47 -17.90
CA VAL A 152 5.32 -12.71 -18.47
C VAL A 152 6.16 -13.58 -19.40
N ILE A 153 6.52 -14.80 -18.97
CA ILE A 153 7.28 -15.75 -19.79
C ILE A 153 6.49 -16.12 -21.05
N PHE A 154 5.18 -16.33 -20.94
CA PHE A 154 4.29 -16.58 -22.07
C PHE A 154 4.33 -15.41 -23.06
N MET A 155 4.15 -14.16 -22.59
CA MET A 155 4.21 -12.97 -23.45
C MET A 155 5.56 -12.82 -24.17
N TRP A 156 6.67 -13.14 -23.51
CA TRP A 156 8.00 -13.14 -24.10
C TRP A 156 8.26 -14.32 -25.05
N THR A 157 7.63 -15.47 -24.81
CA THR A 157 7.77 -16.67 -25.64
C THR A 157 7.09 -16.46 -26.99
N PHE A 158 5.87 -15.94 -26.98
CA PHE A 158 5.08 -15.64 -28.18
C PHE A 158 5.40 -14.27 -28.80
N ASN A 159 6.46 -13.61 -28.33
CA ASN A 159 6.91 -12.29 -28.79
C ASN A 159 5.79 -11.22 -28.82
N LEU A 160 4.80 -11.37 -27.93
CA LEU A 160 3.72 -10.38 -27.72
C LEU A 160 4.28 -9.10 -27.08
N HIS A 161 5.43 -9.21 -26.42
CA HIS A 161 6.21 -8.09 -25.92
C HIS A 161 7.70 -8.33 -26.16
N LYS A 162 8.43 -7.27 -26.51
CA LYS A 162 9.86 -7.36 -26.83
C LYS A 162 10.63 -7.89 -25.62
N ARG A 163 11.38 -8.98 -25.81
CA ARG A 163 12.24 -9.53 -24.77
C ARG A 163 13.26 -8.47 -24.34
N PRO A 164 13.38 -8.18 -23.04
CA PRO A 164 14.26 -7.13 -22.60
C PRO A 164 15.72 -7.61 -22.65
N LYS A 165 16.59 -6.79 -23.25
CA LYS A 165 18.04 -6.98 -23.18
C LYS A 165 18.52 -6.31 -21.90
N ILE A 166 18.72 -7.09 -20.83
CA ILE A 166 19.06 -6.58 -19.50
C ILE A 166 20.47 -7.02 -19.14
N THR A 167 21.31 -6.10 -18.67
CA THR A 167 22.62 -6.41 -18.12
C THR A 167 22.53 -6.81 -16.65
N GLY A 168 23.49 -7.58 -16.13
CA GLY A 168 23.53 -7.97 -14.71
C GLY A 168 23.50 -6.75 -13.76
N GLU A 169 24.12 -5.65 -14.15
CA GLU A 169 24.13 -4.38 -13.41
C GLU A 169 22.76 -3.68 -13.38
N GLN A 170 21.97 -3.81 -14.45
CA GLN A 170 20.59 -3.32 -14.46
C GLN A 170 19.73 -4.16 -13.52
N LEU A 171 19.91 -5.48 -13.50
CA LEU A 171 19.18 -6.37 -12.60
C LEU A 171 19.51 -6.08 -11.13
N ALA A 172 20.79 -5.87 -10.79
CA ALA A 172 21.22 -5.49 -9.44
C ALA A 172 20.61 -4.14 -8.99
N ALA A 173 20.45 -3.19 -9.92
CA ALA A 173 19.81 -1.91 -9.62
C ALA A 173 18.29 -2.02 -9.40
N ILE A 174 17.63 -3.00 -10.03
CA ILE A 174 16.18 -3.26 -9.89
C ILE A 174 15.90 -4.09 -8.63
N LEU A 175 16.85 -4.89 -8.14
CA LEU A 175 16.67 -5.77 -6.99
C LEU A 175 16.08 -5.08 -5.74
N PRO A 176 16.58 -3.92 -5.28
CA PRO A 176 15.97 -3.21 -4.15
C PRO A 176 14.51 -2.83 -4.39
N LEU A 177 14.17 -2.45 -5.62
CA LEU A 177 12.82 -2.11 -6.03
C LEU A 177 11.90 -3.34 -5.97
N ALA A 178 12.40 -4.50 -6.41
CA ALA A 178 11.67 -5.77 -6.36
C ALA A 178 11.44 -6.26 -4.93
N VAL A 179 12.44 -6.18 -4.04
CA VAL A 179 12.29 -6.53 -2.62
C VAL A 179 11.19 -5.71 -1.97
N ILE A 180 11.24 -4.38 -2.13
CA ILE A 180 10.25 -3.49 -1.52
C ILE A 180 8.85 -3.71 -2.14
N HIS A 181 8.77 -3.95 -3.45
CA HIS A 181 7.50 -4.29 -4.11
C HIS A 181 6.91 -5.60 -3.55
N THR A 182 7.75 -6.62 -3.36
CA THR A 182 7.34 -7.91 -2.78
C THR A 182 6.76 -7.71 -1.39
N LEU A 183 7.48 -6.99 -0.51
CA LEU A 183 7.04 -6.69 0.85
C LEU A 183 5.73 -5.89 0.86
N GLY A 184 5.59 -4.89 -0.01
CA GLY A 184 4.37 -4.08 -0.10
C GLY A 184 3.13 -4.90 -0.45
N ASN A 185 3.25 -5.85 -1.39
CA ASN A 185 2.14 -6.74 -1.76
C ASN A 185 1.89 -7.80 -0.68
N LEU A 186 2.95 -8.40 -0.13
CA LEU A 186 2.85 -9.38 0.96
C LEU A 186 2.11 -8.79 2.16
N PHE A 187 2.53 -7.62 2.64
CA PHE A 187 1.90 -6.97 3.78
C PHE A 187 0.45 -6.55 3.49
N THR A 188 0.14 -6.19 2.24
CA THR A 188 -1.25 -5.95 1.83
C THR A 188 -2.08 -7.23 1.97
N ASN A 189 -1.58 -8.37 1.49
CA ASN A 189 -2.26 -9.66 1.59
C ASN A 189 -2.37 -10.16 3.04
N MET A 190 -1.35 -9.92 3.87
CA MET A 190 -1.43 -10.21 5.32
C MET A 190 -2.55 -9.43 5.99
N SER A 191 -2.72 -8.15 5.66
CA SER A 191 -3.83 -7.33 6.15
C SER A 191 -5.18 -7.87 5.65
N LEU A 192 -5.30 -8.13 4.35
CA LEU A 192 -6.53 -8.70 3.76
C LEU A 192 -6.90 -10.06 4.37
N GLY A 193 -5.92 -10.83 4.87
CA GLY A 193 -6.17 -12.07 5.60
C GLY A 193 -6.77 -11.85 7.00
N LYS A 194 -6.46 -10.72 7.65
CA LYS A 194 -6.83 -10.46 9.05
C LYS A 194 -8.02 -9.52 9.25
N VAL A 195 -8.25 -8.57 8.34
CA VAL A 195 -9.30 -7.54 8.48
C VAL A 195 -10.16 -7.44 7.21
N ALA A 196 -11.23 -6.65 7.23
CA ALA A 196 -12.05 -6.39 6.05
C ALA A 196 -11.24 -5.75 4.91
N VAL A 197 -11.67 -6.03 3.67
CA VAL A 197 -11.06 -5.46 2.46
C VAL A 197 -11.19 -3.94 2.47
N SER A 198 -12.38 -3.44 2.76
CA SER A 198 -12.68 -2.02 2.95
C SER A 198 -11.70 -1.37 3.92
N PHE A 199 -11.54 -1.96 5.10
CA PHE A 199 -10.66 -1.41 6.13
C PHE A 199 -9.18 -1.39 5.73
N THR A 200 -8.69 -2.46 5.09
CA THR A 200 -7.32 -2.48 4.55
C THR A 200 -7.10 -1.32 3.57
N HIS A 201 -8.04 -1.08 2.66
CA HIS A 201 -7.93 0.01 1.69
C HIS A 201 -8.11 1.40 2.31
N THR A 202 -8.91 1.52 3.38
CA THR A 202 -9.00 2.73 4.21
C THR A 202 -7.65 3.04 4.87
N ILE A 203 -7.00 2.07 5.54
CA ILE A 203 -5.67 2.29 6.12
C ILE A 203 -4.64 2.64 5.05
N LYS A 204 -4.72 1.99 3.89
CA LYS A 204 -3.81 2.29 2.79
C LYS A 204 -3.94 3.74 2.29
N ALA A 205 -5.02 4.46 2.64
CA ALA A 205 -5.19 5.86 2.26
C ALA A 205 -4.10 6.76 2.87
N MET A 206 -3.37 6.26 3.88
CA MET A 206 -2.19 6.89 4.48
C MET A 206 -0.94 6.93 3.58
N GLU A 207 -0.99 6.39 2.36
CA GLU A 207 0.12 6.47 1.41
C GLU A 207 0.74 7.88 1.27
N PRO A 208 -0.03 8.98 1.16
CA PRO A 208 0.53 10.34 1.14
C PRO A 208 1.33 10.73 2.37
N PHE A 209 0.93 10.27 3.56
CA PHE A 209 1.65 10.54 4.80
C PHE A 209 3.06 9.96 4.74
N PHE A 210 3.18 8.67 4.40
CA PHE A 210 4.49 8.02 4.24
C PHE A 210 5.29 8.62 3.08
N SER A 211 4.62 9.03 1.99
CA SER A 211 5.27 9.70 0.86
C SER A 211 5.97 10.98 1.29
N VAL A 212 5.31 11.82 2.09
CA VAL A 212 5.85 13.08 2.60
C VAL A 212 7.02 12.84 3.56
N VAL A 213 6.85 11.95 4.53
CA VAL A 213 7.91 11.62 5.51
C VAL A 213 9.16 11.11 4.79
N LEU A 214 9.01 10.15 3.88
CA LEU A 214 10.16 9.59 3.14
C LEU A 214 10.79 10.60 2.18
N SER A 215 10.00 11.47 1.55
CA SER A 215 10.55 12.50 0.66
C SER A 215 11.36 13.54 1.44
N ALA A 216 10.87 13.96 2.61
CA ALA A 216 11.62 14.85 3.49
C ALA A 216 12.92 14.20 3.99
N MET A 217 12.88 12.93 4.42
CA MET A 217 14.04 12.21 4.95
C MET A 217 15.11 11.88 3.88
N PHE A 218 14.70 11.41 2.70
CA PHE A 218 15.62 10.84 1.71
C PHE A 218 15.91 11.73 0.50
N LEU A 219 15.03 12.68 0.19
CA LEU A 219 15.23 13.68 -0.88
C LEU A 219 15.49 15.10 -0.35
N GLY A 220 15.30 15.36 0.95
CA GLY A 220 15.40 16.70 1.52
C GLY A 220 14.25 17.63 1.12
N GLU A 221 13.17 17.09 0.54
CA GLU A 221 11.99 17.86 0.11
C GLU A 221 11.11 18.19 1.32
N LEU A 222 11.29 19.39 1.90
CA LEU A 222 10.46 19.82 3.03
C LEU A 222 9.00 20.05 2.60
N PRO A 223 8.02 19.44 3.29
CA PRO A 223 6.63 19.65 2.95
C PRO A 223 6.19 21.05 3.33
N THR A 224 5.47 21.69 2.43
CA THR A 224 4.89 23.00 2.73
C THR A 224 3.74 22.88 3.74
N PRO A 225 3.41 23.94 4.49
CA PRO A 225 2.34 23.89 5.50
C PRO A 225 1.00 23.37 4.96
N TRP A 226 0.65 23.71 3.72
CA TRP A 226 -0.55 23.20 3.04
C TRP A 226 -0.54 21.69 2.78
N VAL A 227 0.63 21.13 2.48
CA VAL A 227 0.79 19.68 2.34
C VAL A 227 0.56 19.02 3.69
N VAL A 228 1.18 19.54 4.75
CA VAL A 228 0.99 19.03 6.13
C VAL A 228 -0.47 19.13 6.56
N ALA A 229 -1.13 20.27 6.33
CA ALA A 229 -2.55 20.46 6.63
C ALA A 229 -3.44 19.45 5.89
N SER A 230 -3.12 19.10 4.64
CA SER A 230 -3.85 18.07 3.90
C SER A 230 -3.67 16.65 4.44
N LEU A 231 -2.62 16.38 5.24
CA LEU A 231 -2.42 15.08 5.89
C LEU A 231 -3.34 14.91 7.12
N VAL A 232 -3.71 16.00 7.80
CA VAL A 232 -4.58 15.96 8.99
C VAL A 232 -5.88 15.20 8.76
N PRO A 233 -6.70 15.50 7.71
CA PRO A 233 -7.90 14.72 7.44
C PRO A 233 -7.61 13.27 7.03
N ILE A 234 -6.45 12.99 6.40
CA ILE A 234 -6.06 11.61 6.05
C ILE A 234 -5.84 10.79 7.32
N VAL A 235 -4.98 11.28 8.22
CA VAL A 235 -4.65 10.58 9.47
C VAL A 235 -5.87 10.51 10.39
N GLY A 236 -6.58 11.63 10.56
CA GLY A 236 -7.78 11.69 11.39
C GLY A 236 -8.90 10.78 10.89
N GLY A 237 -9.15 10.75 9.58
CA GLY A 237 -10.15 9.88 8.99
C GLY A 237 -9.84 8.39 9.16
N VAL A 238 -8.57 8.00 8.96
CA VAL A 238 -8.13 6.61 9.18
C VAL A 238 -8.19 6.23 10.65
N ALA A 239 -7.83 7.13 11.57
CA ALA A 239 -7.96 6.90 13.01
C ALA A 239 -9.44 6.69 13.40
N LEU A 240 -10.33 7.56 12.93
CA LEU A 240 -11.77 7.46 13.20
C LEU A 240 -12.39 6.17 12.64
N ALA A 241 -12.03 5.79 11.41
CA ALA A 241 -12.45 4.52 10.83
C ALA A 241 -11.92 3.32 11.61
N SER A 242 -10.66 3.38 12.08
CA SER A 242 -10.03 2.29 12.83
C SER A 242 -10.68 2.02 14.18
N VAL A 243 -11.04 3.07 14.92
CA VAL A 243 -11.70 2.94 16.23
C VAL A 243 -13.10 2.31 16.12
N THR A 244 -13.74 2.47 14.96
CA THR A 244 -15.14 2.04 14.73
C THR A 244 -15.26 0.86 13.78
N GLU A 245 -14.14 0.21 13.45
CA GLU A 245 -14.09 -0.95 12.56
C GLU A 245 -14.40 -2.25 13.31
N ALA A 246 -15.44 -2.96 12.88
CA ALA A 246 -15.87 -4.21 13.50
C ALA A 246 -14.83 -5.34 13.35
N SER A 247 -14.08 -5.34 12.23
CA SER A 247 -13.04 -6.34 11.96
C SER A 247 -11.64 -5.94 12.43
N PHE A 248 -11.51 -4.93 13.29
CA PHE A 248 -10.21 -4.38 13.67
C PHE A 248 -9.29 -5.45 14.27
N ASN A 249 -8.08 -5.53 13.74
CA ASN A 249 -7.04 -6.43 14.23
C ASN A 249 -5.69 -5.72 14.14
N TRP A 250 -4.92 -5.70 15.24
CA TRP A 250 -3.62 -5.02 15.29
C TRP A 250 -2.62 -5.52 14.24
N ALA A 251 -2.55 -6.84 14.01
CA ALA A 251 -1.64 -7.38 13.00
C ALA A 251 -2.06 -6.97 11.59
N GLY A 252 -3.37 -6.98 11.30
CA GLY A 252 -3.89 -6.47 10.03
C GLY A 252 -3.62 -4.98 9.83
N PHE A 253 -3.85 -4.18 10.87
CA PHE A 253 -3.57 -2.75 10.85
C PHE A 253 -2.10 -2.44 10.59
N TRP A 254 -1.19 -3.06 11.36
CA TRP A 254 0.25 -2.82 11.22
C TRP A 254 0.80 -3.33 9.90
N THR A 255 0.31 -4.45 9.38
CA THR A 255 0.71 -4.93 8.04
C THR A 255 0.17 -4.01 6.94
N ALA A 256 -1.04 -3.46 7.05
CA ALA A 256 -1.51 -2.42 6.13
C ALA A 256 -0.62 -1.16 6.17
N MET A 257 -0.23 -0.69 7.36
CA MET A 257 0.70 0.45 7.51
C MET A 257 2.09 0.15 6.94
N ALA A 258 2.64 -1.03 7.21
CA ALA A 258 3.91 -1.49 6.65
C ALA A 258 3.83 -1.58 5.11
N SER A 259 2.68 -1.95 4.55
CA SER A 259 2.45 -1.93 3.11
C SER A 259 2.54 -0.51 2.53
N ASN A 260 2.07 0.51 3.25
CA ASN A 260 2.17 1.90 2.81
C ASN A 260 3.63 2.35 2.82
N LEU A 261 4.35 2.05 3.89
CA LEU A 261 5.77 2.36 4.01
C LEU A 261 6.57 1.70 2.87
N ALA A 262 6.39 0.39 2.65
CA ALA A 262 7.05 -0.31 1.55
C ALA A 262 6.69 0.30 0.18
N ASN A 263 5.40 0.45 -0.12
CA ASN A 263 4.98 0.99 -1.42
C ASN A 263 5.50 2.41 -1.68
N GLN A 264 5.59 3.27 -0.66
CA GLN A 264 6.15 4.61 -0.80
C GLN A 264 7.68 4.62 -0.88
N SER A 265 8.38 3.75 -0.13
CA SER A 265 9.82 3.54 -0.28
C SER A 265 10.18 3.10 -1.69
N ARG A 266 9.37 2.22 -2.29
CA ARG A 266 9.50 1.81 -3.69
C ARG A 266 9.40 3.01 -4.63
N ASN A 267 8.42 3.90 -4.41
CA ASN A 267 8.23 5.09 -5.24
C ASN A 267 9.41 6.08 -5.11
N VAL A 268 9.90 6.32 -3.90
CA VAL A 268 11.07 7.19 -3.63
C VAL A 268 12.34 6.61 -4.23
N LEU A 269 12.57 5.32 -4.03
CA LEU A 269 13.74 4.64 -4.58
C LEU A 269 13.70 4.59 -6.11
N SER A 270 12.51 4.36 -6.70
CA SER A 270 12.32 4.41 -8.14
C SER A 270 12.78 5.76 -8.72
N LYS A 271 12.45 6.89 -8.07
CA LYS A 271 12.94 8.21 -8.51
C LYS A 271 14.47 8.29 -8.45
N LYS A 272 15.07 7.84 -7.34
CA LYS A 272 16.53 7.92 -7.14
C LYS A 272 17.32 7.01 -8.09
N VAL A 273 16.75 5.86 -8.46
CA VAL A 273 17.35 4.90 -9.39
C VAL A 273 17.15 5.32 -10.85
N MET A 274 15.96 5.82 -11.21
CA MET A 274 15.66 6.28 -12.57
C MET A 274 16.42 7.57 -12.94
N VAL A 275 16.75 8.44 -11.98
CA VAL A 275 17.55 9.66 -12.24
C VAL A 275 19.02 9.34 -12.56
N LYS A 276 19.52 8.15 -12.20
CA LYS A 276 20.94 7.78 -12.34
C LYS A 276 21.31 6.99 -13.59
N LYS A 277 20.34 6.56 -14.41
CA LYS A 277 20.60 5.74 -15.60
C LYS A 277 19.92 6.37 -16.82
N GLU A 278 20.72 6.77 -17.81
CA GLU A 278 20.26 7.36 -19.08
C GLU A 278 19.52 6.34 -19.98
N ASP A 279 19.68 5.04 -19.72
CA ASP A 279 18.92 3.98 -20.39
C ASP A 279 17.55 3.78 -19.73
N SER A 280 16.55 4.49 -20.23
CA SER A 280 15.16 4.34 -19.77
C SER A 280 14.62 2.93 -20.12
N ILE A 281 14.53 2.06 -19.11
CA ILE A 281 13.84 0.77 -19.23
C ILE A 281 12.33 1.05 -19.31
N ASP A 282 11.66 0.45 -20.30
CA ASP A 282 10.21 0.59 -20.44
C ASP A 282 9.47 0.11 -19.16
N ASN A 283 8.41 0.84 -18.79
CA ASN A 283 7.66 0.57 -17.56
C ASN A 283 7.05 -0.85 -17.51
N ILE A 284 6.62 -1.39 -18.66
CA ILE A 284 6.05 -2.74 -18.74
C ILE A 284 7.14 -3.79 -18.56
N THR A 285 8.30 -3.56 -19.17
CA THR A 285 9.49 -4.39 -18.99
C THR A 285 9.96 -4.37 -17.53
N LEU A 286 10.04 -3.19 -16.92
CA LEU A 286 10.41 -3.04 -15.51
C LEU A 286 9.48 -3.82 -14.59
N PHE A 287 8.16 -3.70 -14.80
CA PHE A 287 7.17 -4.46 -14.02
C PHE A 287 7.28 -5.97 -14.21
N SER A 288 7.56 -6.42 -15.44
CA SER A 288 7.77 -7.84 -15.77
C SER A 288 8.97 -8.42 -15.01
N ILE A 289 10.10 -7.71 -15.00
CA ILE A 289 11.31 -8.09 -14.25
C ILE A 289 11.02 -8.13 -12.75
N ILE A 290 10.38 -7.08 -12.21
CA ILE A 290 10.01 -7.01 -10.79
C ILE A 290 9.13 -8.20 -10.41
N THR A 291 8.17 -8.59 -11.25
CA THR A 291 7.26 -9.71 -11.00
C THR A 291 8.03 -11.03 -10.88
N ILE A 292 8.94 -11.32 -11.83
CA ILE A 292 9.78 -12.52 -11.81
C ILE A 292 10.69 -12.54 -10.57
N MET A 293 11.37 -11.43 -10.28
CA MET A 293 12.22 -11.31 -9.11
C MET A 293 11.42 -11.47 -7.81
N SER A 294 10.21 -10.91 -7.74
CA SER A 294 9.34 -11.02 -6.57
C SER A 294 8.93 -12.47 -6.32
N PHE A 295 8.67 -13.24 -7.37
CA PHE A 295 8.44 -14.68 -7.25
C PHE A 295 9.68 -15.42 -6.70
N ILE A 296 10.86 -15.19 -7.30
CA ILE A 296 12.10 -15.85 -6.88
C ILE A 296 12.45 -15.53 -5.42
N LEU A 297 12.23 -14.29 -4.98
CA LEU A 297 12.48 -13.85 -3.61
C LEU A 297 11.46 -14.44 -2.61
N LEU A 298 10.19 -14.50 -2.98
CA LEU A 298 9.12 -14.89 -2.06
C LEU A 298 8.88 -16.40 -1.99
N ALA A 299 9.13 -17.14 -3.08
CA ALA A 299 8.94 -18.59 -3.14
C ALA A 299 9.69 -19.36 -2.02
N PRO A 300 11.00 -19.16 -1.78
CA PRO A 300 11.70 -19.84 -0.70
C PRO A 300 11.17 -19.44 0.68
N VAL A 301 10.77 -18.18 0.87
CA VAL A 301 10.19 -17.70 2.12
C VAL A 301 8.84 -18.36 2.39
N ALA A 302 7.99 -18.50 1.36
CA ALA A 302 6.71 -19.20 1.48
C ALA A 302 6.89 -20.67 1.87
N LEU A 303 7.84 -21.36 1.21
CA LEU A 303 8.16 -22.75 1.52
C LEU A 303 8.70 -22.92 2.94
N PHE A 304 9.54 -22.01 3.41
CA PHE A 304 10.14 -22.07 4.75
C PHE A 304 9.15 -21.72 5.87
N MET A 305 8.35 -20.66 5.71
CA MET A 305 7.47 -20.17 6.78
C MET A 305 6.15 -20.95 6.87
N GLU A 306 5.54 -21.26 5.72
CA GLU A 306 4.18 -21.83 5.69
C GLU A 306 4.18 -23.29 5.23
N GLY A 307 5.26 -23.77 4.59
CA GLY A 307 5.37 -25.12 4.04
C GLY A 307 4.52 -25.34 2.79
N VAL A 308 4.54 -26.57 2.26
CA VAL A 308 3.75 -26.96 1.07
C VAL A 308 2.29 -27.29 1.44
N LYS A 309 1.62 -26.36 2.13
CA LYS A 309 0.22 -26.51 2.57
C LYS A 309 -0.80 -26.23 1.46
N PHE A 310 -0.34 -25.74 0.30
CA PHE A 310 -1.18 -25.59 -0.90
C PHE A 310 -1.21 -26.88 -1.75
N THR A 311 -1.14 -28.04 -1.10
CA THR A 311 -1.24 -29.35 -1.76
C THR A 311 -2.69 -29.83 -1.76
N PRO A 312 -3.12 -30.56 -2.82
CA PRO A 312 -4.45 -31.16 -2.89
C PRO A 312 -4.77 -32.01 -1.65
N ALA A 313 -3.79 -32.75 -1.14
CA ALA A 313 -3.94 -33.61 0.04
C ALA A 313 -4.26 -32.83 1.33
N TYR A 314 -3.55 -31.72 1.58
CA TYR A 314 -3.79 -30.87 2.75
C TYR A 314 -5.16 -30.20 2.66
N LEU A 315 -5.51 -29.64 1.50
CA LEU A 315 -6.77 -28.95 1.30
C LEU A 315 -7.99 -29.91 1.33
N GLN A 316 -7.85 -31.15 0.84
CA GLN A 316 -8.87 -32.20 1.01
C GLN A 316 -9.03 -32.61 2.46
N SER A 317 -7.93 -32.79 3.20
CA SER A 317 -7.98 -33.12 4.63
C SER A 317 -8.63 -32.01 5.47
N ALA A 318 -8.59 -30.76 5.00
CA ALA A 318 -9.26 -29.62 5.62
C ALA A 318 -10.76 -29.53 5.27
N GLY A 319 -11.31 -30.47 4.48
CA GLY A 319 -12.72 -30.50 4.08
C GLY A 319 -13.10 -29.42 3.06
N LEU A 320 -12.11 -28.88 2.33
CA LEU A 320 -12.31 -27.74 1.44
C LEU A 320 -12.55 -28.17 -0.01
N ASN A 321 -13.41 -27.44 -0.71
CA ASN A 321 -13.63 -27.67 -2.13
C ASN A 321 -12.40 -27.21 -2.94
N LEU A 322 -11.52 -28.17 -3.27
CA LEU A 322 -10.28 -27.93 -4.00
C LEU A 322 -10.50 -27.09 -5.26
N LYS A 323 -11.45 -27.53 -6.09
CA LYS A 323 -11.69 -26.93 -7.40
C LYS A 323 -12.03 -25.45 -7.26
N GLU A 324 -12.85 -25.12 -6.28
CA GLU A 324 -13.24 -23.74 -6.01
C GLU A 324 -12.06 -22.87 -5.53
N ILE A 325 -11.22 -23.38 -4.62
CA ILE A 325 -10.05 -22.65 -4.13
C ILE A 325 -9.04 -22.43 -5.25
N TYR A 326 -8.73 -23.45 -6.03
CA TYR A 326 -7.78 -23.33 -7.14
C TYR A 326 -8.28 -22.34 -8.19
N ILE A 327 -9.56 -22.41 -8.58
CA ILE A 327 -10.16 -21.47 -9.55
C ILE A 327 -10.13 -20.04 -9.00
N ARG A 328 -10.56 -19.82 -7.75
CA ARG A 328 -10.56 -18.49 -7.14
C ARG A 328 -9.15 -17.94 -6.94
N SER A 329 -8.19 -18.79 -6.57
CA SER A 329 -6.77 -18.41 -6.44
C SER A 329 -6.17 -18.04 -7.78
N LEU A 330 -6.45 -18.81 -8.83
CA LEU A 330 -6.02 -18.50 -10.19
C LEU A 330 -6.65 -17.20 -10.69
N LEU A 331 -7.96 -17.02 -10.53
CA LEU A 331 -8.65 -15.77 -10.90
C LEU A 331 -8.09 -14.57 -10.14
N ALA A 332 -7.86 -14.70 -8.82
CA ALA A 332 -7.23 -13.65 -8.02
C ALA A 332 -5.84 -13.29 -8.58
N ALA A 333 -5.02 -14.29 -8.92
CA ALA A 333 -3.68 -14.09 -9.45
C ALA A 333 -3.66 -13.47 -10.86
N LEU A 334 -4.55 -13.92 -11.75
CA LEU A 334 -4.74 -13.33 -13.08
C LEU A 334 -5.19 -11.88 -12.97
N CYS A 335 -6.21 -11.59 -12.15
CA CYS A 335 -6.66 -10.23 -11.89
C CYS A 335 -5.56 -9.37 -11.25
N PHE A 336 -4.76 -9.94 -10.34
CA PHE A 336 -3.63 -9.27 -9.71
C PHE A 336 -2.63 -8.76 -10.75
N HIS A 337 -2.19 -9.66 -11.64
CA HIS A 337 -1.27 -9.29 -12.70
C HIS A 337 -1.89 -8.28 -13.67
N ALA A 338 -3.13 -8.54 -14.12
CA ALA A 338 -3.83 -7.70 -15.09
C ALA A 338 -4.04 -6.27 -14.59
N TYR A 339 -4.53 -6.07 -13.36
CA TYR A 339 -4.75 -4.70 -12.86
C TYR A 339 -3.44 -3.93 -12.70
N GLN A 340 -2.35 -4.62 -12.32
CA GLN A 340 -1.03 -3.98 -12.20
C GLN A 340 -0.52 -3.57 -13.58
N GLN A 341 -0.58 -4.48 -14.56
CA GLN A 341 -0.16 -4.22 -15.94
C GLN A 341 -0.95 -3.05 -16.56
N VAL A 342 -2.29 -3.06 -16.44
CA VAL A 342 -3.13 -1.96 -16.94
C VAL A 342 -2.78 -0.64 -16.24
N SER A 343 -2.47 -0.67 -14.94
CA SER A 343 -2.01 0.54 -14.21
C SER A 343 -0.75 1.16 -14.81
N TYR A 344 0.22 0.33 -15.21
CA TYR A 344 1.45 0.79 -15.85
C TYR A 344 1.19 1.29 -17.28
N MET A 345 0.29 0.65 -18.04
CA MET A 345 -0.13 1.14 -19.36
C MET A 345 -0.81 2.52 -19.29
N ILE A 346 -1.65 2.75 -18.27
CA ILE A 346 -2.25 4.07 -18.03
C ILE A 346 -1.16 5.08 -17.70
N LEU A 347 -0.19 4.73 -16.84
CA LEU A 347 0.89 5.63 -16.44
C LEU A 347 1.74 6.12 -17.63
N GLN A 348 1.86 5.33 -18.70
CA GLN A 348 2.53 5.75 -19.94
C GLN A 348 1.69 6.73 -20.78
N ARG A 349 0.37 6.78 -20.58
CA ARG A 349 -0.58 7.58 -21.37
C ARG A 349 -1.09 8.83 -20.65
N VAL A 350 -0.93 8.92 -19.34
CA VAL A 350 -1.44 10.02 -18.52
C VAL A 350 -0.36 10.60 -17.63
N SER A 351 -0.54 11.86 -17.21
CA SER A 351 0.35 12.47 -16.24
C SER A 351 0.38 11.68 -14.92
N PRO A 352 1.51 11.64 -14.19
CA PRO A 352 1.58 11.01 -12.86
C PRO A 352 0.52 11.54 -11.88
N VAL A 353 0.09 12.79 -12.05
CA VAL A 353 -0.98 13.39 -11.24
C VAL A 353 -2.33 12.76 -11.55
N THR A 354 -2.67 12.58 -12.84
CA THR A 354 -3.90 11.91 -13.28
C THR A 354 -3.93 10.47 -12.77
N HIS A 355 -2.81 9.75 -12.86
CA HIS A 355 -2.66 8.40 -12.32
C HIS A 355 -2.88 8.34 -10.79
N SER A 356 -2.38 9.34 -10.06
CA SER A 356 -2.61 9.48 -8.62
C SER A 356 -4.08 9.71 -8.27
N VAL A 357 -4.80 10.54 -9.03
CA VAL A 357 -6.25 10.73 -8.85
C VAL A 357 -7.00 9.44 -9.16
N GLY A 358 -6.63 8.73 -10.23
CA GLY A 358 -7.18 7.42 -10.56
C GLY A 358 -6.98 6.38 -9.45
N ASN A 359 -5.81 6.37 -8.80
CA ASN A 359 -5.58 5.51 -7.63
C ASN A 359 -6.52 5.84 -6.45
N CYS A 360 -6.87 7.11 -6.25
CA CYS A 360 -7.85 7.51 -5.24
C CYS A 360 -9.25 6.96 -5.58
N VAL A 361 -9.69 7.11 -6.82
CA VAL A 361 -10.98 6.59 -7.29
C VAL A 361 -11.01 5.06 -7.22
N LYS A 362 -9.97 4.38 -7.71
CA LYS A 362 -9.80 2.92 -7.59
C LYS A 362 -10.05 2.44 -6.17
N ARG A 363 -9.45 3.12 -5.18
CA ARG A 363 -9.60 2.78 -3.76
C ARG A 363 -11.04 2.91 -3.29
N VAL A 364 -11.73 4.00 -3.64
CA VAL A 364 -13.15 4.21 -3.34
C VAL A 364 -13.99 3.08 -3.91
N VAL A 365 -13.80 2.77 -5.21
CA VAL A 365 -14.55 1.73 -5.91
C VAL A 365 -14.34 0.36 -5.28
N VAL A 366 -13.10 0.02 -4.89
CA VAL A 366 -12.78 -1.24 -4.22
C VAL A 366 -13.40 -1.32 -2.83
N ILE A 367 -13.35 -0.24 -2.05
CA ILE A 367 -13.99 -0.18 -0.73
C ILE A 367 -15.49 -0.45 -0.87
N VAL A 368 -16.19 0.35 -1.68
CA VAL A 368 -17.64 0.25 -1.87
C VAL A 368 -18.04 -1.14 -2.39
N SER A 369 -17.37 -1.62 -3.45
CA SER A 369 -17.66 -2.93 -4.04
C SER A 369 -17.43 -4.06 -3.03
N SER A 370 -16.38 -3.97 -2.21
CA SER A 370 -16.10 -4.98 -1.20
C SER A 370 -17.14 -4.99 -0.06
N VAL A 371 -17.64 -3.82 0.36
CA VAL A 371 -18.69 -3.72 1.38
C VAL A 371 -19.98 -4.35 0.86
N ILE A 372 -20.39 -4.02 -0.36
CA ILE A 372 -21.59 -4.58 -1.00
C ILE A 372 -21.45 -6.10 -1.16
N PHE A 373 -20.33 -6.57 -1.71
CA PHE A 373 -20.11 -7.98 -2.00
C PHE A 373 -20.03 -8.85 -0.74
N PHE A 374 -19.24 -8.42 0.26
CA PHE A 374 -19.07 -9.18 1.50
C PHE A 374 -20.18 -8.92 2.53
N LYS A 375 -21.09 -7.97 2.26
CA LYS A 375 -22.11 -7.48 3.19
C LYS A 375 -21.49 -7.15 4.55
N THR A 376 -20.32 -6.52 4.53
CA THR A 376 -19.57 -6.16 5.74
C THR A 376 -20.35 -5.10 6.50
N PRO A 377 -20.63 -5.26 7.81
CA PRO A 377 -21.30 -4.23 8.59
C PRO A 377 -20.36 -3.02 8.73
N VAL A 378 -20.80 -1.86 8.24
CA VAL A 378 -20.05 -0.61 8.34
C VAL A 378 -20.87 0.38 9.17
N SER A 379 -20.31 0.85 10.28
CA SER A 379 -20.98 1.87 11.11
C SER A 379 -20.97 3.23 10.38
N PRO A 380 -21.97 4.10 10.62
CA PRO A 380 -21.98 5.44 10.02
C PRO A 380 -20.70 6.24 10.31
N ILE A 381 -20.13 6.07 11.51
CA ILE A 381 -18.89 6.73 11.91
C ILE A 381 -17.68 6.17 11.13
N ASN A 382 -17.63 4.87 10.87
CA ASN A 382 -16.58 4.26 10.05
C ASN A 382 -16.67 4.77 8.60
N SER A 383 -17.88 4.86 8.04
CA SER A 383 -18.12 5.45 6.72
C SER A 383 -17.67 6.91 6.66
N LEU A 384 -17.98 7.70 7.70
CA LEU A 384 -17.53 9.09 7.82
C LEU A 384 -16.01 9.19 7.87
N GLY A 385 -15.35 8.41 8.73
CA GLY A 385 -13.89 8.38 8.83
C GLY A 385 -13.22 7.99 7.52
N THR A 386 -13.74 6.97 6.84
CA THR A 386 -13.27 6.54 5.51
C THR A 386 -13.46 7.66 4.49
N GLY A 387 -14.62 8.32 4.47
CA GLY A 387 -14.90 9.46 3.59
C GLY A 387 -13.95 10.64 3.80
N VAL A 388 -13.71 11.02 5.06
CA VAL A 388 -12.77 12.08 5.44
C VAL A 388 -11.35 11.75 5.01
N ALA A 389 -10.91 10.49 5.20
CA ALA A 389 -9.58 10.05 4.78
C ALA A 389 -9.41 10.16 3.25
N LEU A 390 -10.39 9.69 2.47
CA LEU A 390 -10.36 9.73 1.01
C LEU A 390 -10.43 11.17 0.46
N ALA A 391 -11.25 12.02 1.07
CA ALA A 391 -11.29 13.45 0.77
C ALA A 391 -9.94 14.12 1.05
N GLY A 392 -9.28 13.75 2.15
CA GLY A 392 -7.92 14.19 2.47
C GLY A 392 -6.89 13.78 1.40
N VAL A 393 -6.95 12.55 0.89
CA VAL A 393 -6.07 12.08 -0.20
C VAL A 393 -6.29 12.88 -1.49
N PHE A 394 -7.55 13.18 -1.81
CA PHE A 394 -7.89 14.03 -2.94
C PHE A 394 -7.33 15.46 -2.76
N LEU A 395 -7.53 16.06 -1.58
CA LEU A 395 -6.99 17.38 -1.23
C LEU A 395 -5.46 17.40 -1.34
N TYR A 396 -4.77 16.41 -0.77
CA TYR A 396 -3.32 16.26 -0.88
C TYR A 396 -2.86 16.24 -2.34
N SER A 397 -3.54 15.45 -3.18
CA SER A 397 -3.22 15.34 -4.62
C SER A 397 -3.36 16.68 -5.34
N ARG A 398 -4.38 17.48 -4.98
CA ARG A 398 -4.58 18.84 -5.52
C ARG A 398 -3.51 19.82 -5.05
N VAL A 399 -3.18 19.83 -3.76
CA VAL A 399 -2.15 20.71 -3.19
C VAL A 399 -0.79 20.44 -3.84
N LYS A 400 -0.43 19.16 -4.00
CA LYS A 400 0.83 18.76 -4.64
C LYS A 400 0.90 19.19 -6.12
N ARG A 401 -0.22 19.10 -6.85
CA ARG A 401 -0.31 19.55 -8.25
C ARG A 401 -0.09 21.06 -8.41
N ILE A 402 -0.71 21.88 -7.55
CA ILE A 402 -0.62 23.34 -7.66
C ILE A 402 0.84 23.80 -7.52
N LYS A 403 1.60 23.14 -6.64
CA LYS A 403 3.01 23.50 -6.40
C LYS A 403 4.01 22.89 -7.36
N SER A 404 3.67 21.81 -8.06
CA SER A 404 4.56 21.19 -9.04
C SER A 404 4.61 21.94 -10.39
N LYS A 405 3.71 22.90 -10.62
CA LYS A 405 3.86 23.85 -11.74
C LYS A 405 4.91 24.89 -11.34
N PRO A 406 6.05 25.01 -12.04
CA PRO A 406 6.91 26.17 -11.89
C PRO A 406 6.04 27.40 -12.17
N LYS A 407 6.16 28.45 -11.36
CA LYS A 407 5.69 29.77 -11.81
C LYS A 407 6.48 30.06 -13.10
N ALA A 408 5.82 30.04 -14.25
CA ALA A 408 6.33 30.71 -15.42
C ALA A 408 6.36 32.19 -15.05
N THR A 409 7.53 32.65 -14.61
CA THR A 409 7.85 34.07 -14.45
C THR A 409 8.19 34.66 -15.79
#